data_AF-A0A5C6ZYK9-F1
#
_entry.id   AF-A0A5C6ZYK9-F1
#
_cell.length_a   1.000
_cell.length_b   1.000
_cell.length_c   1.000
_cell.angle_alpha   90.00
_cell.angle_beta   90.00
_cell.angle_gamma   90.00
#
_symmetry.space_group_name_H-M   'P 1'
#
loop_
_entity.id
_entity.type
_entity.pdbx_description
1 polymer ?
#
loop_
_entity_poly.entity_id
_entity_poly.type
_entity_poly.pdbx_seq_one_letter_code
_entity_poly.pdbx_strand_id
1 'polypeptide(L)'
;MKITTLILVCLFLYSCKTSNFDDNIFDEGKTYKNFRGYEPVDPVEFEDQIRIASEENLIVSKDMKLLTREETLGFLNNETVLVSIGMLTKEGSINYLPITISKKNSSYKVTMDYMKYATLAQLSNNQFIGSKRVGVGLRLISLITTAEAGINIGDLYSIGLAAKDGKLSGTLIIEVIGIKSKEVTTLIPFPSEINQTTIQNAMQALATIKSKIYDEETKLYPQVMAIKKYRNEEIQIVENNGDTIFNVESDFDDSSIKLQFGNIKFSSEDKKDQASQLLIDALKHIINKEVELSINKLEDYQQAFPLYSVNPILNKLKENRNTLQSKNNPEWNEVYKLILDNYSSQLPSSIIEKLKNP
;
A
#
# COMPACT_ATOMS: atom_id res chain seq x y z
N MET A 1 -13.82 66.27 10.40
CA MET A 1 -14.50 65.01 9.99
C MET A 1 -13.90 64.40 8.71
N LYS A 2 -12.56 64.31 8.60
CA LYS A 2 -11.88 63.77 7.39
C LYS A 2 -10.59 62.97 7.66
N ILE A 3 -10.13 62.87 8.91
CA ILE A 3 -8.87 62.17 9.26
C ILE A 3 -9.14 60.77 9.83
N THR A 4 -10.29 60.56 10.47
CA THR A 4 -10.67 59.26 11.04
C THR A 4 -11.10 58.23 10.00
N THR A 5 -11.49 58.64 8.79
CA THR A 5 -11.89 57.71 7.72
C THR A 5 -10.69 57.13 6.95
N LEU A 6 -9.50 57.74 7.05
CA LEU A 6 -8.32 57.27 6.31
C LEU A 6 -7.60 56.11 7.04
N ILE A 7 -7.70 56.04 8.37
CA ILE A 7 -7.06 55.00 9.17
C ILE A 7 -7.81 53.66 9.09
N LEU A 8 -9.13 53.69 8.85
CA LEU A 8 -9.94 52.48 8.73
C LEU A 8 -9.73 51.74 7.40
N VAL A 9 -9.30 52.43 6.34
CA VAL A 9 -9.03 51.83 5.02
C VAL A 9 -7.65 51.16 4.96
N CYS A 10 -6.67 51.63 5.75
CA CYS A 10 -5.35 50.97 5.82
C CYS A 10 -5.34 49.67 6.62
N LEU A 11 -6.31 49.45 7.52
CA LEU A 11 -6.40 48.21 8.32
C LEU A 11 -6.99 47.01 7.56
N PHE A 12 -7.63 47.23 6.40
CA PHE A 12 -8.13 46.15 5.55
C PHE A 12 -7.10 45.58 4.56
N LEU A 13 -5.90 46.17 4.45
CA LEU A 13 -4.85 45.71 3.53
C LEU A 13 -3.79 44.80 4.19
N TYR A 14 -3.89 44.52 5.49
CA TYR A 14 -2.88 43.72 6.21
C TYR A 14 -3.28 42.28 6.52
N SER A 15 -4.43 41.79 6.02
CA SER A 15 -4.87 40.42 6.25
C SER A 15 -4.71 39.52 5.02
N CYS A 16 -3.55 39.57 4.36
CA CYS A 16 -3.05 38.40 3.64
C CYS A 16 -2.19 37.59 4.62
N LYS A 17 -2.83 36.77 5.45
CA LYS A 17 -2.13 35.68 6.13
C LYS A 17 -1.71 34.70 5.04
N THR A 18 -0.46 34.78 4.61
CA THR A 18 0.21 33.67 3.93
C THR A 18 0.21 32.52 4.94
N SER A 19 -0.64 31.51 4.73
CA SER A 19 -0.57 30.28 5.50
C SER A 19 0.81 29.69 5.25
N ASN A 20 1.71 29.80 6.23
CA ASN A 20 3.00 29.13 6.17
C ASN A 20 2.69 27.62 6.24
N PHE A 21 2.74 27.00 5.08
CA PHE A 21 2.69 25.54 4.97
C PHE A 21 3.94 25.01 5.66
N ASP A 22 3.76 24.12 6.65
CA ASP A 22 4.87 23.55 7.40
C ASP A 22 5.54 22.46 6.55
N ASP A 23 6.73 22.75 6.03
CA ASP A 23 7.51 21.82 5.20
C ASP A 23 7.91 20.55 5.98
N ASN A 24 7.84 20.56 7.31
CA ASN A 24 8.15 19.41 8.18
C ASN A 24 7.24 18.21 7.93
N ILE A 25 6.03 18.38 7.38
CA ILE A 25 5.12 17.25 7.10
C ILE A 25 5.72 16.21 6.14
N PHE A 26 6.65 16.64 5.28
CA PHE A 26 7.34 15.77 4.34
C PHE A 26 8.56 15.08 4.96
N ASP A 27 9.12 15.68 6.01
CA ASP A 27 10.24 15.12 6.77
C ASP A 27 9.71 14.13 7.83
N GLU A 28 8.59 14.45 8.48
CA GLU A 28 7.81 13.56 9.36
C GLU A 28 7.20 12.40 8.59
N GLY A 29 6.71 12.66 7.37
CA GLY A 29 6.17 11.64 6.48
C GLY A 29 7.18 10.59 6.00
N LYS A 30 8.49 10.85 6.19
CA LYS A 30 9.66 10.09 5.71
C LYS A 30 9.57 9.77 4.20
N THR A 31 10.53 10.23 3.40
CA THR A 31 10.67 9.70 2.02
C THR A 31 10.77 8.19 2.07
N TYR A 32 9.84 7.50 1.42
CA TYR A 32 9.81 6.04 1.42
C TYR A 32 11.08 5.52 0.75
N LYS A 33 12.06 5.12 1.55
CA LYS A 33 12.93 3.99 1.20
C LYS A 33 12.13 2.67 1.08
N ASN A 34 10.86 2.66 1.52
CA ASN A 34 10.01 1.49 1.72
C ASN A 34 8.58 1.63 1.13
N PHE A 35 8.38 2.20 -0.07
CA PHE A 35 7.03 2.25 -0.66
C PHE A 35 6.57 0.80 -0.87
N ARG A 36 5.60 0.35 -0.05
CA ARG A 36 5.12 -1.06 -0.05
C ARG A 36 3.98 -1.31 -1.06
N GLY A 37 3.64 -0.30 -1.85
CA GLY A 37 2.62 -0.36 -2.90
C GLY A 37 3.15 -0.90 -4.22
N TYR A 38 2.27 -1.00 -5.23
CA TYR A 38 2.69 -1.29 -6.59
C TYR A 38 3.17 -0.01 -7.26
N GLU A 39 4.38 -0.06 -7.81
CA GLU A 39 4.97 1.02 -8.59
C GLU A 39 4.53 0.88 -10.06
N PRO A 40 3.94 1.93 -10.65
CA PRO A 40 3.68 1.97 -12.08
C PRO A 40 4.98 1.79 -12.87
N VAL A 41 4.97 0.88 -13.85
CA VAL A 41 6.08 0.71 -14.79
C VAL A 41 5.60 0.96 -16.20
N ASP A 42 6.52 1.33 -17.09
CA ASP A 42 6.19 1.44 -18.51
C ASP A 42 5.64 0.10 -19.01
N PRO A 43 4.52 0.10 -19.75
CA PRO A 43 3.86 -1.14 -20.14
C PRO A 43 4.76 -1.99 -21.05
N VAL A 44 4.91 -3.26 -20.69
CA VAL A 44 5.65 -4.25 -21.49
C VAL A 44 4.76 -5.46 -21.72
N GLU A 45 4.84 -6.05 -22.92
CA GLU A 45 4.09 -7.28 -23.24
C GLU A 45 4.38 -8.39 -22.23
N PHE A 46 3.33 -9.10 -21.83
CA PHE A 46 3.44 -10.26 -20.99
C PHE A 46 3.38 -11.52 -21.85
N GLU A 47 4.49 -12.26 -21.90
CA GLU A 47 4.68 -13.41 -22.80
C GLU A 47 4.69 -14.76 -22.07
N ASP A 48 4.34 -14.81 -20.78
CA ASP A 48 4.37 -16.07 -20.04
C ASP A 48 3.14 -16.93 -20.35
N GLN A 49 3.30 -18.25 -20.20
CA GLN A 49 2.19 -19.18 -20.23
C GLN A 49 1.36 -19.08 -18.95
N ILE A 50 0.04 -19.14 -19.09
CA ILE A 50 -0.89 -19.15 -17.96
C ILE A 50 -1.65 -20.47 -17.87
N ARG A 51 -1.98 -20.87 -16.64
CA ARG A 51 -2.83 -22.02 -16.37
C ARG A 51 -4.28 -21.55 -16.30
N ILE A 52 -5.13 -22.10 -17.16
CA ILE A 52 -6.57 -21.80 -17.19
C ILE A 52 -7.39 -23.08 -17.03
N ALA A 53 -8.59 -22.96 -16.47
CA ALA A 53 -9.56 -24.04 -16.46
C ALA A 53 -10.24 -24.11 -17.84
N SER A 54 -10.15 -25.27 -18.48
CA SER A 54 -10.88 -25.61 -19.70
C SER A 54 -12.36 -25.86 -19.39
N GLU A 55 -13.22 -25.77 -20.42
CA GLU A 55 -14.64 -26.16 -20.37
C GLU A 55 -14.87 -27.59 -19.84
N GLU A 56 -13.88 -28.47 -19.96
CA GLU A 56 -13.90 -29.85 -19.45
C GLU A 56 -13.42 -29.99 -17.99
N ASN A 57 -13.28 -28.88 -17.24
CA ASN A 57 -12.70 -28.81 -15.89
C ASN A 57 -11.25 -29.29 -15.79
N LEU A 58 -10.52 -29.33 -16.90
CA LEU A 58 -9.09 -29.64 -16.95
C LEU A 58 -8.26 -28.35 -16.84
N ILE A 59 -7.14 -28.39 -16.11
CA ILE A 59 -6.19 -27.27 -16.09
C ILE A 59 -5.26 -27.40 -17.29
N VAL A 60 -5.30 -26.43 -18.20
CA VAL A 60 -4.44 -26.38 -19.40
C VAL A 60 -3.50 -25.19 -19.34
N SER A 61 -2.27 -25.37 -19.82
CA SER A 61 -1.29 -24.29 -19.99
C SER A 61 -1.42 -23.70 -21.38
N LYS A 62 -1.61 -22.38 -21.48
CA LYS A 62 -1.79 -21.69 -22.76
C LYS A 62 -1.00 -20.39 -22.78
N ASP A 63 -0.41 -20.08 -23.94
CA ASP A 63 0.24 -18.79 -24.17
C ASP A 63 -0.79 -17.66 -24.11
N MET A 64 -0.46 -16.56 -23.42
CA MET A 64 -1.31 -15.38 -23.30
C MET A 64 -1.85 -14.89 -24.65
N LYS A 65 -1.02 -14.93 -25.71
CA LYS A 65 -1.37 -14.45 -27.06
C LYS A 65 -2.38 -15.34 -27.77
N LEU A 66 -2.58 -16.57 -27.30
CA LEU A 66 -3.51 -17.55 -27.89
C LEU A 66 -4.86 -17.58 -27.17
N LEU A 67 -5.01 -16.89 -26.04
CA LEU A 67 -6.25 -16.88 -25.28
C LEU A 67 -7.40 -16.30 -26.11
N THR A 68 -8.58 -16.90 -25.94
CA THR A 68 -9.81 -16.25 -26.38
C THR A 68 -10.05 -15.01 -25.52
N ARG A 69 -10.95 -14.16 -26.00
CA ARG A 69 -11.36 -12.97 -25.27
C ARG A 69 -11.96 -13.31 -23.91
N GLU A 70 -12.80 -14.35 -23.85
CA GLU A 70 -13.44 -14.80 -22.62
C GLU A 70 -12.40 -15.36 -21.63
N GLU A 71 -11.49 -16.21 -22.09
CA GLU A 71 -10.37 -16.71 -21.28
C GLU A 71 -9.51 -15.56 -20.75
N THR A 72 -9.25 -14.54 -21.58
CA THR A 72 -8.50 -13.34 -21.17
C THR A 72 -9.26 -12.57 -20.10
N LEU A 73 -10.55 -12.32 -20.27
CA LEU A 73 -11.36 -11.61 -19.28
C LEU A 73 -11.49 -12.38 -17.97
N GLY A 74 -11.58 -13.72 -18.04
CA GLY A 74 -11.57 -14.61 -16.88
C GLY A 74 -10.24 -14.60 -16.14
N PHE A 75 -9.12 -14.55 -16.87
CA PHE A 75 -7.79 -14.35 -16.28
C PHE A 75 -7.67 -13.00 -15.57
N LEU A 76 -8.19 -11.91 -16.16
CA LEU A 76 -8.17 -10.56 -15.60
C LEU A 76 -9.26 -10.35 -14.54
N ASN A 77 -9.20 -11.13 -13.46
CA ASN A 77 -10.23 -11.22 -12.44
C ASN A 77 -10.23 -10.08 -11.41
N ASN A 78 -9.22 -9.21 -11.37
CA ASN A 78 -9.17 -8.04 -10.49
C ASN A 78 -9.42 -6.75 -11.26
N GLU A 79 -9.93 -5.74 -10.56
CA GLU A 79 -10.11 -4.39 -11.07
C GLU A 79 -9.70 -3.39 -9.98
N THR A 80 -8.99 -2.32 -10.33
CA THR A 80 -8.62 -1.27 -9.36
C THR A 80 -8.47 0.08 -10.05
N VAL A 81 -8.66 1.12 -9.26
CA VAL A 81 -8.12 2.47 -9.54
C VAL A 81 -6.99 2.74 -8.55
N LEU A 82 -5.87 3.26 -9.01
CA LEU A 82 -4.70 3.56 -8.18
C LEU A 82 -4.13 4.93 -8.54
N VAL A 83 -3.83 5.75 -7.54
CA VAL A 83 -3.06 6.98 -7.70
C VAL A 83 -1.67 6.78 -7.10
N SER A 84 -0.63 7.07 -7.88
CA SER A 84 0.77 7.04 -7.46
C SER A 84 1.39 8.41 -7.69
N ILE A 85 2.10 8.94 -6.70
CA ILE A 85 2.70 10.27 -6.76
C ILE A 85 4.21 10.10 -6.62
N GLY A 86 4.94 10.38 -7.70
CA GLY A 86 6.39 10.42 -7.71
C GLY A 86 6.90 11.86 -7.75
N MET A 87 7.75 12.25 -6.79
CA MET A 87 8.47 13.52 -6.82
C MET A 87 9.78 13.35 -7.60
N LEU A 88 10.05 14.24 -8.55
CA LEU A 88 11.33 14.28 -9.26
C LEU A 88 12.38 14.96 -8.36
N THR A 89 13.49 14.28 -8.15
CA THR A 89 14.65 14.81 -7.45
C THR A 89 15.53 15.65 -8.39
N LYS A 90 16.46 16.43 -7.83
CA LYS A 90 17.41 17.23 -8.62
C LYS A 90 18.36 16.34 -9.45
N GLU A 91 18.55 15.11 -9.02
CA GLU A 91 19.37 14.08 -9.64
C GLU A 91 18.62 13.30 -10.74
N GLY A 92 17.33 13.61 -10.96
CA GLY A 92 16.50 12.98 -11.98
C GLY A 92 15.85 11.65 -11.57
N SER A 93 16.06 11.17 -10.34
CA SER A 93 15.34 10.00 -9.82
C SER A 93 13.93 10.37 -9.33
N ILE A 94 13.02 9.41 -9.34
CA ILE A 94 11.64 9.55 -8.86
C ILE A 94 11.50 8.91 -7.48
N ASN A 95 11.00 9.67 -6.50
CA ASN A 95 10.68 9.19 -5.16
C ASN A 95 9.16 9.17 -4.95
N TYR A 96 8.59 7.99 -4.66
CA TYR A 96 7.15 7.86 -4.42
C TYR A 96 6.74 8.32 -3.02
N LEU A 97 5.67 9.10 -2.93
CA LEU A 97 5.19 9.73 -1.70
C LEU A 97 3.89 9.08 -1.18
N PRO A 98 3.71 8.95 0.14
CA PRO A 98 2.40 8.62 0.75
C PRO A 98 1.43 9.80 0.75
N ILE A 99 1.96 11.02 0.63
CA ILE A 99 1.26 12.26 0.91
C ILE A 99 0.83 12.89 -0.41
N THR A 100 -0.41 13.38 -0.45
CA THR A 100 -1.02 13.98 -1.65
C THR A 100 -0.83 15.49 -1.75
N ILE A 101 -0.07 16.09 -0.84
CA ILE A 101 0.13 17.54 -0.75
C ILE A 101 1.45 17.91 -1.43
N SER A 102 1.49 19.03 -2.15
CA SER A 102 2.70 19.52 -2.81
C SER A 102 3.59 20.41 -1.93
N LYS A 103 4.91 20.28 -2.10
CA LYS A 103 5.91 21.32 -1.83
C LYS A 103 5.93 22.35 -2.95
N LYS A 104 6.32 23.58 -2.61
CA LYS A 104 6.58 24.68 -3.56
C LYS A 104 7.76 24.34 -4.48
N ASN A 105 7.75 24.85 -5.71
CA ASN A 105 8.84 24.74 -6.69
C ASN A 105 9.35 23.30 -6.92
N SER A 106 8.42 22.34 -6.86
CA SER A 106 8.73 20.92 -6.98
C SER A 106 7.98 20.31 -8.16
N SER A 107 8.62 19.35 -8.81
CA SER A 107 8.07 18.64 -9.97
C SER A 107 7.61 17.24 -9.59
N TYR A 108 6.45 16.85 -10.10
CA TYR A 108 5.81 15.57 -9.79
C TYR A 108 5.37 14.85 -11.06
N LYS A 109 5.49 13.52 -11.05
CA LYS A 109 4.80 12.60 -11.93
C LYS A 109 3.65 11.98 -11.12
N VAL A 110 2.44 12.44 -11.37
CA VAL A 110 1.23 11.83 -10.79
C VAL A 110 0.67 10.86 -11.82
N THR A 111 0.54 9.59 -11.43
CA THR A 111 0.04 8.52 -12.28
C THR A 111 -1.26 7.98 -11.71
N MET A 112 -2.34 8.08 -12.48
CA MET A 112 -3.65 7.54 -12.14
C MET A 112 -3.97 6.39 -13.08
N ASP A 113 -4.05 5.20 -12.52
CA ASP A 113 -4.27 3.98 -13.27
C ASP A 113 -5.68 3.46 -13.01
N TYR A 114 -6.36 3.12 -14.09
CA TYR A 114 -7.45 2.15 -14.06
C TYR A 114 -6.92 0.84 -14.66
N MET A 115 -7.02 -0.26 -13.91
CA MET A 115 -6.49 -1.56 -14.34
C MET A 115 -7.55 -2.65 -14.18
N LYS A 116 -7.74 -3.47 -15.21
CA LYS A 116 -8.33 -4.81 -15.11
C LYS A 116 -7.20 -5.82 -15.27
N TYR A 117 -6.90 -6.57 -14.22
CA TYR A 117 -5.61 -7.24 -14.08
C TYR A 117 -5.68 -8.55 -13.29
N ALA A 118 -4.64 -9.37 -13.46
CA ALA A 118 -4.27 -10.45 -12.57
C ALA A 118 -3.02 -10.06 -11.78
N THR A 119 -2.91 -10.52 -10.53
CA THR A 119 -1.67 -10.42 -9.77
C THR A 119 -0.88 -11.70 -9.93
N LEU A 120 0.34 -11.59 -10.45
CA LEU A 120 1.23 -12.72 -10.63
C LEU A 120 2.46 -12.57 -9.74
N ALA A 121 2.88 -13.67 -9.12
CA ALA A 121 4.17 -13.74 -8.45
C ALA A 121 5.31 -13.55 -9.46
N GLN A 122 6.35 -12.83 -9.05
CA GLN A 122 7.62 -12.75 -9.75
C GLN A 122 8.62 -13.62 -9.03
N LEU A 123 9.23 -14.55 -9.76
CA LEU A 123 10.22 -15.48 -9.24
C LEU A 123 11.58 -15.24 -9.92
N SER A 124 12.67 -15.38 -9.18
CA SER A 124 14.05 -15.42 -9.69
C SER A 124 14.78 -16.56 -9.00
N ASN A 125 15.34 -17.53 -9.75
CA ASN A 125 15.94 -18.74 -9.18
C ASN A 125 14.99 -19.49 -8.22
N ASN A 126 13.72 -19.60 -8.61
CA ASN A 126 12.66 -20.13 -7.75
C ASN A 126 12.45 -19.34 -6.44
N GLN A 127 12.93 -18.10 -6.37
CA GLN A 127 12.74 -17.23 -5.23
C GLN A 127 11.71 -16.17 -5.52
N PHE A 128 10.71 -16.01 -4.66
CA PHE A 128 9.77 -14.90 -4.79
C PHE A 128 10.51 -13.58 -4.54
N ILE A 129 10.53 -12.75 -5.56
CA ILE A 129 11.21 -11.45 -5.55
C ILE A 129 10.23 -10.30 -5.66
N GLY A 130 8.94 -10.58 -5.80
CA GLY A 130 8.04 -9.59 -6.35
C GLY A 130 6.66 -10.11 -6.66
N SER A 131 5.77 -9.18 -6.94
CA SER A 131 4.57 -9.45 -7.73
C SER A 131 4.42 -8.42 -8.84
N LYS A 132 3.84 -8.82 -9.96
CA LYS A 132 3.47 -7.95 -11.08
C LYS A 132 1.97 -7.95 -11.26
N ARG A 133 1.41 -6.78 -11.57
CA ARG A 133 0.06 -6.63 -12.09
C ARG A 133 0.13 -6.73 -13.60
N VAL A 134 -0.51 -7.76 -14.14
CA VAL A 134 -0.59 -8.02 -15.58
C VAL A 134 -2.02 -7.81 -16.02
N GLY A 135 -2.23 -6.92 -16.98
CA GLY A 135 -3.58 -6.60 -17.41
C GLY A 135 -3.69 -5.58 -18.51
N VAL A 136 -4.89 -5.08 -18.65
CA VAL A 136 -5.24 -4.02 -19.60
C VAL A 136 -5.83 -2.86 -18.82
N GLY A 137 -5.76 -1.67 -19.39
CA GLY A 137 -6.34 -0.52 -18.73
C GLY A 137 -5.95 0.80 -19.33
N LEU A 138 -6.03 1.81 -18.48
CA LEU A 138 -5.83 3.19 -18.85
C LEU A 138 -4.94 3.84 -17.81
N ARG A 139 -3.99 4.63 -18.28
CA ARG A 139 -3.07 5.38 -17.44
C ARG A 139 -3.13 6.84 -17.80
N LEU A 140 -3.36 7.67 -16.81
CA LEU A 140 -3.27 9.12 -16.93
C LEU A 140 -2.04 9.59 -16.16
N ILE A 141 -1.19 10.36 -16.83
CA ILE A 141 0.05 10.88 -16.27
C ILE A 141 -0.04 12.41 -16.29
N SER A 142 -0.01 13.03 -15.11
CA SER A 142 0.17 14.47 -14.97
C SER A 142 1.62 14.75 -14.60
N LEU A 143 2.32 15.42 -15.51
CA LEU A 143 3.66 15.94 -15.27
C LEU A 143 3.52 17.40 -14.86
N ILE A 144 3.64 17.68 -13.57
CA ILE A 144 3.35 19.00 -13.00
C ILE A 144 4.58 19.62 -12.34
N THR A 145 4.67 20.94 -12.41
CA THR A 145 5.59 21.75 -11.62
C THR A 145 4.77 22.78 -10.83
N THR A 146 5.03 22.84 -9.54
CA THR A 146 4.24 23.65 -8.60
C THR A 146 4.91 25.00 -8.34
N ALA A 147 4.14 26.08 -8.41
CA ALA A 147 4.58 27.43 -8.02
C ALA A 147 4.29 27.71 -6.53
N GLU A 148 3.35 26.97 -5.93
CA GLU A 148 2.93 27.08 -4.53
C GLU A 148 2.93 25.70 -3.83
N ALA A 149 3.05 25.72 -2.51
CA ALA A 149 2.89 24.53 -1.66
C ALA A 149 1.41 24.32 -1.29
N GLY A 150 1.08 23.17 -0.68
CA GLY A 150 -0.25 22.92 -0.14
C GLY A 150 -1.30 22.48 -1.16
N ILE A 151 -0.91 22.23 -2.41
CA ILE A 151 -1.83 21.79 -3.45
C ILE A 151 -2.08 20.29 -3.29
N ASN A 152 -3.35 19.88 -3.29
CA ASN A 152 -3.70 18.47 -3.37
C ASN A 152 -3.44 17.95 -4.79
N ILE A 153 -2.37 17.19 -4.96
CA ILE A 153 -1.92 16.54 -6.20
C ILE A 153 -2.33 15.06 -6.27
N GLY A 154 -3.12 14.57 -5.32
CA GLY A 154 -3.72 13.23 -5.35
C GLY A 154 -5.02 13.14 -6.15
N ASP A 155 -5.55 14.28 -6.61
CA ASP A 155 -6.83 14.39 -7.29
C ASP A 155 -6.72 15.31 -8.52
N LEU A 156 -7.24 14.86 -9.68
CA LEU A 156 -7.13 15.61 -10.93
C LEU A 156 -7.93 16.90 -10.91
N TYR A 157 -9.08 16.92 -10.24
CA TYR A 157 -9.89 18.13 -10.18
C TYR A 157 -9.16 19.24 -9.42
N SER A 158 -8.57 18.89 -8.27
CA SER A 158 -7.69 19.77 -7.49
C SER A 158 -6.48 20.27 -8.30
N ILE A 159 -5.84 19.39 -9.07
CA ILE A 159 -4.75 19.76 -10.00
C ILE A 159 -5.24 20.77 -11.05
N GLY A 160 -6.40 20.52 -11.67
CA GLY A 160 -6.97 21.40 -12.69
C GLY A 160 -7.36 22.78 -12.18
N LEU A 161 -7.89 22.87 -10.96
CA LEU A 161 -8.17 24.14 -10.29
C LEU A 161 -6.88 24.90 -9.99
N ALA A 162 -5.88 24.21 -9.44
CA ALA A 162 -4.58 24.82 -9.14
C ALA A 162 -3.86 25.32 -10.41
N ALA A 163 -4.00 24.59 -11.53
CA ALA A 163 -3.48 25.03 -12.82
C ALA A 163 -4.15 26.32 -13.32
N LYS A 164 -5.48 26.39 -13.22
CA LYS A 164 -6.27 27.59 -13.59
C LYS A 164 -5.87 28.81 -12.77
N ASP A 165 -5.58 28.61 -11.48
CA ASP A 165 -5.13 29.66 -10.56
C ASP A 165 -3.64 30.04 -10.76
N GLY A 166 -2.91 29.38 -11.67
CA GLY A 166 -1.47 29.62 -11.87
C GLY A 166 -0.57 29.07 -10.76
N LYS A 167 -1.11 28.24 -9.85
CA LYS A 167 -0.39 27.65 -8.72
C LYS A 167 0.45 26.43 -9.11
N LEU A 168 0.16 25.84 -10.27
CA LEU A 168 0.98 24.84 -10.92
C LEU A 168 0.84 24.95 -12.43
N SER A 169 1.76 24.33 -13.16
CA SER A 169 1.68 24.14 -14.61
C SER A 169 2.14 22.74 -14.97
N GLY A 170 1.75 22.26 -16.16
CA GLY A 170 2.11 20.91 -16.56
C GLY A 170 1.36 20.39 -17.76
N THR A 171 1.63 19.14 -18.09
CA THR A 171 1.05 18.44 -19.25
C THR A 171 0.35 17.16 -18.80
N LEU A 172 -0.76 16.86 -19.46
CA LEU A 172 -1.51 15.63 -19.30
C LEU A 172 -1.18 14.66 -20.43
N ILE A 173 -0.89 13.41 -20.08
CA ILE A 173 -0.68 12.30 -21.01
C ILE A 173 -1.67 11.20 -20.68
N ILE A 174 -2.25 10.59 -21.71
CA ILE A 174 -3.13 9.42 -21.57
C ILE A 174 -2.54 8.26 -22.36
N GLU A 175 -2.47 7.11 -21.71
CA GLU A 175 -2.01 5.86 -22.28
C GLU A 175 -3.13 4.82 -22.22
N VAL A 176 -3.38 4.18 -23.35
CA VAL A 176 -4.24 3.01 -23.45
C VAL A 176 -3.33 1.79 -23.43
N ILE A 177 -3.51 0.91 -22.44
CA ILE A 177 -2.59 -0.19 -22.16
C ILE A 177 -3.28 -1.50 -22.52
N GLY A 178 -2.76 -2.21 -23.52
CA GLY A 178 -3.23 -3.54 -23.88
C GLY A 178 -4.64 -3.62 -24.47
N ILE A 179 -5.23 -2.50 -24.91
CA ILE A 179 -6.57 -2.46 -25.51
C ILE A 179 -6.43 -2.08 -26.99
N LYS A 180 -6.88 -2.94 -27.89
CA LYS A 180 -6.88 -2.70 -29.35
C LYS A 180 -8.31 -2.70 -29.87
N SER A 181 -8.79 -1.52 -30.22
CA SER A 181 -10.09 -1.30 -30.86
C SER A 181 -10.03 -0.05 -31.73
N LYS A 182 -10.71 -0.09 -32.89
CA LYS A 182 -10.81 1.07 -33.80
C LYS A 182 -11.47 2.26 -33.10
N GLU A 183 -12.50 1.98 -32.31
CA GLU A 183 -13.24 3.00 -31.57
C GLU A 183 -12.42 3.57 -30.41
N VAL A 184 -11.54 2.78 -29.81
CA VAL A 184 -10.64 3.28 -28.75
C VAL A 184 -9.62 4.26 -29.33
N THR A 185 -9.05 3.98 -30.51
CA THR A 185 -8.07 4.87 -31.15
C THR A 185 -8.62 6.28 -31.39
N THR A 186 -9.90 6.44 -31.74
CA THR A 186 -10.50 7.76 -32.01
C THR A 186 -10.82 8.56 -30.76
N LEU A 187 -10.79 7.91 -29.58
CA LEU A 187 -11.12 8.53 -28.30
C LEU A 187 -9.90 9.05 -27.53
N ILE A 188 -8.67 8.68 -27.94
CA ILE A 188 -7.46 9.09 -27.24
C ILE A 188 -7.20 10.58 -27.52
N PRO A 189 -7.27 11.46 -26.50
CA PRO A 189 -6.97 12.86 -26.70
C PRO A 189 -5.46 13.08 -26.90
N PHE A 190 -5.10 14.11 -27.66
CA PHE A 190 -3.72 14.54 -27.77
C PHE A 190 -3.21 15.10 -26.43
N PRO A 191 -1.91 14.93 -26.12
CA PRO A 191 -1.29 15.59 -24.98
C PRO A 191 -1.56 17.09 -25.03
N SER A 192 -1.96 17.64 -23.88
CA SER A 192 -2.35 19.04 -23.77
C SER A 192 -2.01 19.59 -22.39
N GLU A 193 -1.92 20.91 -22.32
CA GLU A 193 -1.70 21.61 -21.06
C GLU A 193 -2.80 21.24 -20.05
N ILE A 194 -2.39 21.07 -18.80
CA ILE A 194 -3.29 20.77 -17.71
C ILE A 194 -4.16 21.99 -17.43
N ASN A 195 -5.47 21.81 -17.59
CA ASN A 195 -6.50 22.72 -17.13
C ASN A 195 -7.79 21.94 -16.90
N GLN A 196 -8.80 22.62 -16.34
CA GLN A 196 -10.09 22.01 -16.00
C GLN A 196 -10.75 21.34 -17.22
N THR A 197 -10.73 21.96 -18.39
CA THR A 197 -11.33 21.42 -19.63
C THR A 197 -10.59 20.19 -20.12
N THR A 198 -9.25 20.24 -20.17
CA THR A 198 -8.41 19.10 -20.56
C THR A 198 -8.65 17.89 -19.66
N ILE A 199 -8.75 18.11 -18.35
CA ILE A 199 -9.04 17.04 -17.38
C ILE A 199 -10.45 16.47 -17.58
N GLN A 200 -11.46 17.30 -17.79
CA GLN A 200 -12.82 16.83 -18.05
C GLN A 200 -12.89 15.98 -19.32
N ASN A 201 -12.28 16.45 -20.40
CA ASN A 201 -12.21 15.71 -21.67
C ASN A 201 -11.47 14.38 -21.51
N ALA A 202 -10.36 14.38 -20.76
CA ALA A 202 -9.61 13.17 -20.44
C ALA A 202 -10.48 12.16 -19.67
N MET A 203 -11.17 12.59 -18.61
CA MET A 203 -12.03 11.71 -17.81
C MET A 203 -13.19 11.13 -18.63
N GLN A 204 -13.79 11.92 -19.51
CA GLN A 204 -14.85 11.44 -20.41
C GLN A 204 -14.32 10.43 -21.43
N ALA A 205 -13.16 10.68 -22.02
CA ALA A 205 -12.49 9.74 -22.92
C ALA A 205 -12.18 8.43 -22.20
N LEU A 206 -11.61 8.50 -20.99
CA LEU A 206 -11.29 7.34 -20.15
C LEU A 206 -12.52 6.51 -19.80
N ALA A 207 -13.63 7.16 -19.39
CA ALA A 207 -14.88 6.46 -19.10
C ALA A 207 -15.42 5.72 -20.34
N THR A 208 -15.34 6.36 -21.51
CA THR A 208 -15.78 5.76 -22.78
C THR A 208 -14.86 4.59 -23.16
N ILE A 209 -13.54 4.74 -23.08
CA ILE A 209 -12.61 3.65 -23.37
C ILE A 209 -12.79 2.48 -22.39
N LYS A 210 -13.02 2.77 -21.10
CA LYS A 210 -13.32 1.75 -20.09
C LYS A 210 -14.52 0.90 -20.48
N SER A 211 -15.62 1.50 -20.97
CA SER A 211 -16.78 0.72 -21.39
C SER A 211 -16.46 -0.19 -22.59
N LYS A 212 -15.59 0.26 -23.49
CA LYS A 212 -15.14 -0.49 -24.66
C LYS A 212 -14.29 -1.72 -24.38
N ILE A 213 -13.80 -1.89 -23.14
CA ILE A 213 -13.07 -3.10 -22.74
C ILE A 213 -13.93 -4.35 -22.92
N TYR A 214 -15.25 -4.23 -22.72
CA TYR A 214 -16.20 -5.35 -22.75
C TYR A 214 -16.83 -5.60 -24.13
N ASP A 215 -16.66 -4.70 -25.09
CA ASP A 215 -17.16 -4.87 -26.46
C ASP A 215 -16.52 -6.06 -27.18
N GLU A 216 -17.32 -6.80 -27.97
CA GLU A 216 -16.91 -8.02 -28.67
C GLU A 216 -15.77 -7.79 -29.67
N GLU A 217 -15.76 -6.62 -30.33
CA GLU A 217 -14.73 -6.26 -31.31
C GLU A 217 -13.39 -5.85 -30.68
N THR A 218 -13.37 -5.59 -29.37
CA THR A 218 -12.16 -5.17 -28.67
C THR A 218 -11.24 -6.35 -28.39
N LYS A 219 -10.01 -6.28 -28.90
CA LYS A 219 -8.96 -7.26 -28.61
C LYS A 219 -8.13 -6.80 -27.42
N LEU A 220 -7.83 -7.73 -26.52
CA LEU A 220 -7.08 -7.48 -25.29
C LEU A 220 -5.70 -8.14 -25.38
N TYR A 221 -4.68 -7.40 -24.99
CA TYR A 221 -3.28 -7.83 -24.95
C TYR A 221 -2.72 -7.45 -23.58
N PRO A 222 -2.86 -8.32 -22.56
CA PRO A 222 -2.38 -8.00 -21.22
C PRO A 222 -0.89 -7.64 -21.20
N GLN A 223 -0.55 -6.59 -20.46
CA GLN A 223 0.80 -6.05 -20.30
C GLN A 223 1.14 -5.94 -18.82
N VAL A 224 2.44 -5.95 -18.49
CA VAL A 224 2.91 -5.65 -17.14
C VAL A 224 2.69 -4.16 -16.88
N MET A 225 1.80 -3.82 -15.95
CA MET A 225 1.39 -2.42 -15.69
C MET A 225 2.06 -1.84 -14.44
N ALA A 226 2.27 -2.69 -13.43
CA ALA A 226 2.86 -2.27 -12.17
C ALA A 226 3.60 -3.44 -11.51
N ILE A 227 4.64 -3.12 -10.75
CA ILE A 227 5.44 -4.11 -10.03
C ILE A 227 5.53 -3.74 -8.56
N LYS A 228 5.63 -4.75 -7.72
CA LYS A 228 6.00 -4.61 -6.32
C LYS A 228 7.21 -5.51 -6.12
N LYS A 229 8.38 -4.93 -5.86
CA LYS A 229 9.59 -5.69 -5.55
C LYS A 229 9.65 -5.99 -4.06
N TYR A 230 10.00 -7.21 -3.71
CA TYR A 230 10.40 -7.58 -2.37
C TYR A 230 11.93 -7.65 -2.38
N ARG A 231 12.57 -6.68 -1.72
CA ARG A 231 14.05 -6.59 -1.69
C ARG A 231 14.56 -7.55 -0.60
N ASN A 232 15.22 -8.62 -1.04
CA ASN A 232 16.01 -9.58 -0.25
C ASN A 232 15.48 -9.89 1.17
N GLU A 233 14.45 -10.72 1.23
CA GLU A 233 14.37 -11.78 2.23
C GLU A 233 14.27 -13.07 1.42
N GLU A 234 15.23 -13.98 1.61
CA GLU A 234 15.42 -15.18 0.78
C GLU A 234 14.18 -16.07 0.79
N ILE A 235 13.38 -16.01 -0.27
CA ILE A 235 12.30 -16.98 -0.46
C ILE A 235 12.90 -18.08 -1.32
N GLN A 236 13.15 -19.30 -0.87
CA GLN A 236 13.45 -20.41 -1.79
C GLN A 236 12.20 -21.27 -1.95
N ILE A 237 11.70 -21.39 -3.17
CA ILE A 237 10.72 -22.42 -3.52
C ILE A 237 11.53 -23.68 -3.82
N VAL A 238 11.29 -24.75 -3.06
CA VAL A 238 11.69 -26.09 -3.47
C VAL A 238 10.43 -26.92 -3.56
N GLU A 239 10.10 -27.37 -4.78
CA GLU A 239 9.06 -28.36 -4.98
C GLU A 239 9.53 -29.69 -4.39
N ASN A 240 8.72 -30.28 -3.51
CA ASN A 240 8.74 -31.73 -3.33
C ASN A 240 7.38 -32.23 -2.84
N ASN A 241 6.74 -33.01 -3.72
CA ASN A 241 5.76 -34.06 -3.41
C ASN A 241 4.73 -33.76 -2.31
N GLY A 242 3.79 -32.86 -2.63
CA GLY A 242 2.39 -33.03 -2.23
C GLY A 242 1.94 -32.59 -0.85
N ASP A 243 2.83 -32.32 0.12
CA ASP A 243 2.43 -31.87 1.45
C ASP A 243 3.08 -30.54 1.84
N THR A 244 2.23 -29.58 2.23
CA THR A 244 2.64 -28.23 2.66
C THR A 244 3.03 -28.27 4.13
N ILE A 245 4.32 -28.18 4.45
CA ILE A 245 4.79 -27.99 5.83
C ILE A 245 5.32 -26.56 5.96
N PHE A 246 4.63 -25.76 6.77
CA PHE A 246 5.00 -24.40 7.12
C PHE A 246 6.22 -24.43 8.05
N ASN A 247 7.32 -23.79 7.66
CA ASN A 247 8.37 -23.42 8.60
C ASN A 247 8.41 -21.90 8.67
N VAL A 248 7.84 -21.38 9.75
CA VAL A 248 7.58 -19.96 9.97
C VAL A 248 8.70 -19.36 10.79
N GLU A 249 9.47 -18.47 10.17
CA GLU A 249 10.05 -17.31 10.86
C GLU A 249 9.70 -16.06 10.05
N SER A 250 8.64 -15.34 10.47
CA SER A 250 8.37 -13.88 10.21
C SER A 250 6.89 -13.43 10.35
N ASP A 251 6.06 -14.09 11.15
CA ASP A 251 4.60 -13.79 11.19
C ASP A 251 4.16 -12.77 12.26
N PHE A 252 4.74 -11.58 12.28
CA PHE A 252 4.24 -10.50 13.15
C PHE A 252 4.43 -9.10 12.56
N ASP A 253 4.05 -8.91 11.30
CA ASP A 253 3.94 -7.57 10.70
C ASP A 253 2.46 -7.17 10.49
N ASP A 254 1.56 -7.70 11.33
CA ASP A 254 0.16 -7.29 11.37
C ASP A 254 -0.07 -6.30 12.53
N SER A 255 -0.20 -5.02 12.18
CA SER A 255 -0.56 -3.94 13.10
C SER A 255 -1.99 -4.04 13.65
N SER A 256 -2.74 -5.10 13.30
CA SER A 256 -4.07 -5.39 13.82
C SER A 256 -4.08 -6.00 15.23
N ILE A 257 -2.92 -6.40 15.78
CA ILE A 257 -2.80 -6.95 17.14
C ILE A 257 -3.11 -5.85 18.17
N LYS A 258 -4.37 -5.78 18.58
CA LYS A 258 -4.85 -4.89 19.64
C LYS A 258 -4.85 -5.64 20.96
N LEU A 259 -3.67 -5.94 21.50
CA LEU A 259 -3.51 -6.39 22.89
C LEU A 259 -3.83 -5.22 23.83
N GLN A 260 -5.06 -4.72 23.78
CA GLN A 260 -5.55 -3.66 24.65
C GLN A 260 -6.22 -4.34 25.84
N PHE A 261 -5.66 -4.16 27.03
CA PHE A 261 -6.27 -4.64 28.27
C PHE A 261 -7.62 -3.93 28.52
N GLY A 262 -8.70 -4.33 27.86
CA GLY A 262 -10.02 -3.73 28.03
C GLY A 262 -10.07 -2.24 27.65
N ASN A 263 -11.18 -1.59 27.99
CA ASN A 263 -11.46 -0.16 27.74
C ASN A 263 -10.56 0.77 28.58
N ILE A 264 -9.24 0.66 28.43
CA ILE A 264 -8.30 1.56 29.07
C ILE A 264 -8.26 2.87 28.30
N LYS A 265 -8.49 3.97 29.02
CA LYS A 265 -8.23 5.32 28.51
C LYS A 265 -6.74 5.62 28.68
N PHE A 266 -5.98 5.50 27.60
CA PHE A 266 -4.63 6.03 27.55
C PHE A 266 -4.67 7.57 27.59
N SER A 267 -3.66 8.20 28.20
CA SER A 267 -3.57 9.66 28.29
C SER A 267 -3.27 10.34 26.94
N SER A 268 -2.76 9.57 25.96
CA SER A 268 -2.48 10.00 24.59
C SER A 268 -2.43 8.79 23.65
N GLU A 269 -2.60 9.03 22.34
CA GLU A 269 -2.49 7.99 21.31
C GLU A 269 -1.07 7.41 21.23
N ASP A 270 -0.02 8.23 21.39
CA ASP A 270 1.38 7.76 21.41
C ASP A 270 1.65 6.71 22.50
N LYS A 271 1.04 6.89 23.69
CA LYS A 271 1.19 5.91 24.78
C LYS A 271 0.46 4.62 24.50
N LYS A 272 -0.65 4.66 23.75
CA LYS A 272 -1.40 3.50 23.31
C LYS A 272 -0.62 2.72 22.26
N ASP A 273 0.05 3.41 21.35
CA ASP A 273 0.91 2.79 20.34
C ASP A 273 2.15 2.15 20.98
N GLN A 274 2.80 2.86 21.91
CA GLN A 274 3.93 2.33 22.67
C GLN A 274 3.55 1.08 23.49
N ALA A 275 2.39 1.10 24.15
CA ALA A 275 1.85 -0.05 24.87
C ALA A 275 1.60 -1.24 23.93
N SER A 276 0.99 -0.98 22.76
CA SER A 276 0.68 -2.02 21.77
C SER A 276 1.94 -2.67 21.22
N GLN A 277 2.96 -1.86 20.91
CA GLN A 277 4.23 -2.38 20.38
C GLN A 277 4.95 -3.30 21.37
N LEU A 278 5.05 -2.90 22.65
CA LEU A 278 5.71 -3.70 23.67
C LEU A 278 5.04 -5.07 23.88
N LEU A 279 3.70 -5.11 23.80
CA LEU A 279 2.93 -6.35 23.94
C LEU A 279 3.03 -7.23 22.69
N ILE A 280 3.05 -6.62 21.50
CA ILE A 280 3.32 -7.33 20.25
C ILE A 280 4.69 -8.00 20.35
N ASP A 281 5.73 -7.24 20.70
CA ASP A 281 7.10 -7.76 20.82
C ASP A 281 7.21 -8.88 21.85
N ALA A 282 6.58 -8.73 23.02
CA ALA A 282 6.49 -9.79 24.02
C ALA A 282 5.86 -11.07 23.46
N LEU A 283 4.73 -10.95 22.75
CA LEU A 283 4.04 -12.07 22.15
C LEU A 283 4.89 -12.76 21.06
N LYS A 284 5.69 -12.00 20.28
CA LYS A 284 6.62 -12.58 19.31
C LYS A 284 7.62 -13.50 19.99
N HIS A 285 8.27 -13.00 21.03
CA HIS A 285 9.26 -13.77 21.77
C HIS A 285 8.63 -14.99 22.46
N ILE A 286 7.39 -14.88 22.94
CA ILE A 286 6.66 -16.02 23.52
C ILE A 286 6.42 -17.10 22.47
N ILE A 287 5.93 -16.75 21.29
CA ILE A 287 5.68 -17.71 20.21
C ILE A 287 6.99 -18.34 19.70
N ASN A 288 8.08 -17.57 19.67
CA ASN A 288 9.41 -18.04 19.29
C ASN A 288 10.11 -18.84 20.40
N LYS A 289 9.45 -19.00 21.55
CA LYS A 289 9.93 -19.73 22.73
C LYS A 289 11.22 -19.15 23.31
N GLU A 290 11.31 -17.82 23.33
CA GLU A 290 12.46 -17.02 23.79
C GLU A 290 12.20 -16.42 25.18
N VAL A 291 12.16 -17.28 26.21
CA VAL A 291 11.69 -16.94 27.57
C VAL A 291 12.31 -15.66 28.15
N GLU A 292 13.61 -15.43 27.96
CA GLU A 292 14.31 -14.25 28.50
C GLU A 292 13.84 -12.95 27.84
N LEU A 293 13.69 -12.97 26.51
CA LEU A 293 13.23 -11.81 25.77
C LEU A 293 11.75 -11.54 26.03
N SER A 294 10.94 -12.60 26.16
CA SER A 294 9.53 -12.50 26.58
C SER A 294 9.38 -11.82 27.94
N ILE A 295 10.17 -12.25 28.94
CA ILE A 295 10.13 -11.67 30.29
C ILE A 295 10.52 -10.20 30.24
N ASN A 296 11.65 -9.86 29.59
CA ASN A 296 12.15 -8.49 29.52
C ASN A 296 11.10 -7.55 28.89
N LYS A 297 10.43 -7.95 27.80
CA LYS A 297 9.42 -7.11 27.15
C LYS A 297 8.16 -6.91 27.98
N LEU A 298 7.74 -7.93 28.73
CA LEU A 298 6.62 -7.79 29.65
C LEU A 298 6.97 -6.95 30.89
N GLU A 299 8.23 -6.98 31.33
CA GLU A 299 8.73 -6.09 32.39
C GLU A 299 8.83 -4.63 31.91
N ASP A 300 9.36 -4.39 30.70
CA ASP A 300 9.38 -3.07 30.05
C ASP A 300 7.95 -2.49 29.99
N TYR A 301 6.99 -3.32 29.57
CA TYR A 301 5.58 -2.96 29.57
C TYR A 301 5.07 -2.60 30.97
N GLN A 302 5.29 -3.47 31.96
CA GLN A 302 4.81 -3.23 33.33
C GLN A 302 5.44 -1.98 33.97
N GLN A 303 6.71 -1.68 33.67
CA GLN A 303 7.39 -0.49 34.15
C GLN A 303 6.81 0.79 33.52
N ALA A 304 6.55 0.77 32.21
CA ALA A 304 5.97 1.91 31.50
C ALA A 304 4.47 2.11 31.83
N PHE A 305 3.78 1.03 32.20
CA PHE A 305 2.33 0.96 32.36
C PHE A 305 1.90 0.24 33.67
N PRO A 306 2.31 0.72 34.86
CA PRO A 306 2.18 -0.03 36.12
C PRO A 306 0.73 -0.25 36.60
N LEU A 307 -0.24 0.49 36.06
CA LEU A 307 -1.66 0.35 36.37
C LEU A 307 -2.35 -0.76 35.55
N TYR A 308 -1.65 -1.36 34.58
CA TYR A 308 -2.22 -2.30 33.61
C TYR A 308 -1.41 -3.59 33.60
N SER A 309 -2.03 -4.67 34.08
CA SER A 309 -1.30 -5.86 34.51
C SER A 309 -1.33 -7.00 33.48
N VAL A 310 -0.12 -7.38 33.02
CA VAL A 310 0.21 -8.64 32.32
C VAL A 310 0.60 -9.76 33.29
N ASN A 311 0.36 -9.58 34.60
CA ASN A 311 0.95 -10.41 35.65
C ASN A 311 0.74 -11.92 35.48
N PRO A 312 -0.40 -12.44 34.98
CA PRO A 312 -0.57 -13.88 34.83
C PRO A 312 0.47 -14.51 33.90
N ILE A 313 0.72 -13.90 32.73
CA ILE A 313 1.67 -14.42 31.74
C ILE A 313 3.11 -14.20 32.25
N LEU A 314 3.41 -13.01 32.76
CA LEU A 314 4.74 -12.69 33.25
C LEU A 314 5.14 -13.57 34.44
N ASN A 315 4.24 -13.80 35.39
CA ASN A 315 4.49 -14.69 36.52
C ASN A 315 4.69 -16.12 36.05
N LYS A 316 3.86 -16.61 35.13
CA LYS A 316 4.00 -17.97 34.58
C LYS A 316 5.34 -18.16 33.87
N LEU A 317 5.80 -17.18 33.09
CA LEU A 317 7.12 -17.20 32.45
C LEU A 317 8.26 -17.17 33.48
N LYS A 318 8.15 -16.37 34.55
CA LYS A 318 9.16 -16.28 35.61
C LYS A 318 9.25 -17.55 36.46
N GLU A 319 8.11 -18.12 36.85
CA GLU A 319 8.02 -19.36 37.63
C GLU A 319 8.66 -20.53 36.87
N ASN A 320 8.48 -20.58 35.55
CA ASN A 320 8.96 -21.65 34.68
C ASN A 320 10.19 -21.21 33.86
N ARG A 321 10.92 -20.17 34.30
CA ARG A 321 12.00 -19.56 33.52
C ARG A 321 13.07 -20.57 33.10
N ASN A 322 13.50 -21.42 34.04
CA ASN A 322 14.56 -22.40 33.80
C ASN A 322 14.11 -23.56 32.90
N THR A 323 12.85 -23.99 33.03
CA THR A 323 12.29 -25.10 32.26
C THR A 323 11.94 -24.67 30.83
N LEU A 324 11.46 -23.44 30.65
CA LEU A 324 11.12 -22.86 29.35
C LEU A 324 12.33 -22.45 28.50
N GLN A 325 13.56 -22.51 29.03
CA GLN A 325 14.77 -22.35 28.20
C GLN A 325 14.86 -23.41 27.09
N SER A 326 14.29 -24.59 27.32
CA SER A 326 14.12 -25.59 26.27
C SER A 326 12.89 -25.26 25.43
N LYS A 327 13.11 -24.97 24.14
CA LYS A 327 12.03 -24.67 23.17
C LYS A 327 11.06 -25.84 22.96
N ASN A 328 11.45 -27.06 23.29
CA ASN A 328 10.57 -28.24 23.14
C ASN A 328 9.88 -28.62 24.45
N ASN A 329 9.99 -27.80 25.50
CA ASN A 329 9.36 -28.09 26.78
C ASN A 329 7.82 -27.98 26.68
N PRO A 330 7.06 -28.99 27.11
CA PRO A 330 5.59 -28.95 27.07
C PRO A 330 4.97 -27.85 27.94
N GLU A 331 5.70 -27.27 28.90
CA GLU A 331 5.23 -26.14 29.70
C GLU A 331 4.93 -24.88 28.87
N TRP A 332 5.48 -24.76 27.66
CA TRP A 332 5.09 -23.72 26.70
C TRP A 332 3.60 -23.77 26.36
N ASN A 333 3.01 -24.97 26.34
CA ASN A 333 1.57 -25.14 26.08
C ASN A 333 0.72 -24.50 27.17
N GLU A 334 1.20 -24.48 28.42
CA GLU A 334 0.50 -23.82 29.52
C GLU A 334 0.54 -22.30 29.38
N VAL A 335 1.66 -21.75 28.90
CA VAL A 335 1.80 -20.32 28.58
C VAL A 335 0.85 -19.94 27.44
N TYR A 336 0.79 -20.75 26.38
CA TYR A 336 -0.09 -20.49 25.24
C TYR A 336 -1.56 -20.61 25.57
N LYS A 337 -1.93 -21.62 26.36
CA LYS A 337 -3.28 -21.77 26.89
C LYS A 337 -3.67 -20.57 27.73
N LEU A 338 -2.78 -20.10 28.61
CA LEU A 338 -3.03 -18.91 29.42
C LEU A 338 -3.26 -17.66 28.56
N ILE A 339 -2.53 -17.51 27.46
CA ILE A 339 -2.75 -16.41 26.50
C ILE A 339 -4.12 -16.53 25.81
N LEU A 340 -4.46 -17.72 25.32
CA LEU A 340 -5.73 -17.97 24.64
C LEU A 340 -6.94 -17.74 25.57
N ASP A 341 -6.86 -18.24 26.80
CA ASP A 341 -7.95 -18.14 27.79
C ASP A 341 -8.24 -16.68 28.16
N ASN A 342 -7.22 -15.81 28.17
CA ASN A 342 -7.36 -14.42 28.61
C ASN A 342 -7.46 -13.41 27.46
N TYR A 343 -6.91 -13.72 26.28
CA TYR A 343 -6.71 -12.72 25.21
C TYR A 343 -7.14 -13.19 23.81
N SER A 344 -7.71 -14.38 23.64
CA SER A 344 -8.09 -14.90 22.31
C SER A 344 -8.98 -13.96 21.50
N SER A 345 -9.90 -13.22 22.12
CA SER A 345 -10.78 -12.26 21.43
C SER A 345 -10.07 -11.05 20.83
N GLN A 346 -8.81 -10.82 21.21
CA GLN A 346 -7.98 -9.68 20.81
C GLN A 346 -6.83 -10.07 19.87
N LEU A 347 -6.71 -11.35 19.57
CA LEU A 347 -5.67 -11.89 18.71
C LEU A 347 -6.23 -12.14 17.30
N PRO A 348 -5.42 -11.89 16.25
CA PRO A 348 -5.76 -12.34 14.90
C PRO A 348 -5.94 -13.86 14.86
N SER A 349 -6.83 -14.34 13.99
CA SER A 349 -7.10 -15.78 13.84
C SER A 349 -5.83 -16.61 13.56
N SER A 350 -4.87 -16.05 12.80
CA SER A 350 -3.58 -16.66 12.51
C SER A 350 -2.73 -16.90 13.76
N ILE A 351 -2.77 -15.98 14.73
CA ILE A 351 -2.05 -16.12 16.01
C ILE A 351 -2.77 -17.11 16.92
N ILE A 352 -4.10 -17.09 16.94
CA ILE A 352 -4.91 -18.06 17.71
C ILE A 352 -4.60 -19.49 17.24
N GLU A 353 -4.53 -19.69 15.92
CA GLU A 353 -4.26 -21.01 15.33
C GLU A 353 -2.87 -21.54 15.71
N LYS A 354 -1.86 -20.67 15.74
CA LYS A 354 -0.50 -21.02 16.20
C LYS A 354 -0.42 -21.38 17.67
N LEU A 355 -1.12 -20.63 18.53
CA LEU A 355 -1.13 -20.92 19.96
C LEU A 355 -1.91 -22.21 20.28
N LYS A 356 -2.88 -22.60 19.43
CA LYS A 356 -3.61 -23.87 19.53
C LYS A 356 -2.80 -25.06 19.00
N ASN A 357 -1.91 -24.83 18.04
CA ASN A 357 -1.06 -25.84 17.41
C ASN A 357 0.46 -25.47 17.51
N PRO A 358 1.03 -25.49 18.73
CA PRO A 358 2.34 -24.90 19.07
C PRO A 358 3.62 -25.68 18.72
#